data_AF-A0ABD7HLW8-F1
#
_entry.id   AF-A0ABD7HLW8-F1
#
_cell.length_a   1.000
_cell.length_b   1.000
_cell.length_c   1.000
_cell.angle_alpha   90.00
_cell.angle_beta   90.00
_cell.angle_gamma   90.00
#
_symmetry.space_group_name_H-M   'P 1'
#
loop_
_entity.id
_entity.type
_entity.pdbx_description
1 polymer ?
#
loop_
_entity_poly.entity_id
_entity_poly.type
_entity_poly.pdbx_seq_one_letter_code
_entity_poly.pdbx_strand_id
1 'polypeptide(L)'
;MPIGDRLDTETSGLTGPPAPRPCESCPYRTDVPSGIWAAEEYDKLRRYDRATGEQPMNMFQCHQADAGSAQSRICAGWAGCHGEELFALRIAVFTGRISTETYEAAARYSSPVELFDTGEAAARHGQSEIDRPGRAARTLIAKITRNRTDLEGVEWR
;
A
#
# COMPACT_ATOMS: atom_id res chain seq x y z
N MET A 1 -31.25 -11.34 -34.31
CA MET A 1 -30.88 -11.54 -32.90
C MET A 1 -30.19 -10.27 -32.45
N PRO A 2 -30.76 -9.49 -31.52
CA PRO A 2 -30.09 -8.29 -31.05
C PRO A 2 -28.90 -8.70 -30.19
N ILE A 3 -27.76 -8.06 -30.47
CA ILE A 3 -26.51 -8.17 -29.73
C ILE A 3 -26.81 -7.59 -28.35
N GLY A 4 -26.83 -8.47 -27.34
CA GLY A 4 -27.20 -8.15 -25.97
C GLY A 4 -26.36 -7.01 -25.41
N ASP A 5 -27.06 -6.19 -24.64
CA ASP A 5 -26.58 -5.00 -23.97
C ASP A 5 -25.25 -5.23 -23.25
N ARG A 6 -24.39 -4.20 -23.33
CA ARG A 6 -23.24 -4.05 -22.46
C ARG A 6 -23.73 -4.27 -21.03
N LEU A 7 -23.15 -5.27 -20.37
CA LEU A 7 -23.26 -5.40 -18.93
C LEU A 7 -22.67 -4.12 -18.33
N ASP A 8 -23.56 -3.24 -17.89
CA ASP A 8 -23.27 -2.22 -16.89
C ASP A 8 -22.75 -2.97 -15.67
N THR A 9 -21.44 -3.20 -15.65
CA THR A 9 -20.76 -3.83 -14.53
C THR A 9 -20.71 -2.76 -13.45
N GLU A 10 -21.49 -2.95 -12.40
CA GLU A 10 -21.42 -2.16 -11.18
C GLU A 10 -19.96 -1.88 -10.83
N THR A 11 -19.58 -0.60 -10.90
CA THR A 11 -18.26 -0.09 -10.50
C THR A 11 -18.15 -0.12 -8.97
N SER A 12 -18.29 -1.29 -8.37
CA SER A 12 -18.13 -1.52 -6.95
C SER A 12 -17.19 -2.71 -6.77
N GLY A 13 -15.91 -2.42 -6.52
CA GLY A 13 -14.91 -3.44 -6.19
C GLY A 13 -13.52 -3.28 -6.81
N LEU A 14 -13.31 -2.33 -7.75
CA LEU A 14 -11.98 -2.07 -8.32
C LEU A 14 -11.15 -1.19 -7.39
N THR A 15 -9.88 -1.57 -7.17
CA THR A 15 -8.94 -0.71 -6.45
C THR A 15 -8.58 0.50 -7.32
N GLY A 16 -8.71 1.70 -6.75
CA GLY A 16 -8.40 2.96 -7.43
C GLY A 16 -6.91 3.28 -7.52
N PRO A 17 -6.55 4.40 -8.21
CA PRO A 17 -5.17 4.85 -8.36
C PRO A 17 -4.52 5.18 -7.01
N PRO A 18 -3.18 5.29 -6.96
CA PRO A 18 -2.50 5.69 -5.73
C PRO A 18 -3.04 7.00 -5.16
N ALA A 19 -3.00 7.14 -3.84
CA ALA A 19 -3.29 8.42 -3.20
C ALA A 19 -2.30 9.50 -3.72
N PRO A 20 -2.71 10.79 -3.83
CA PRO A 20 -1.83 11.84 -4.34
C PRO A 20 -0.51 11.99 -3.56
N ARG A 21 -0.50 11.60 -2.28
CA ARG A 21 0.67 11.58 -1.41
C ARG A 21 0.64 10.32 -0.52
N PRO A 22 1.78 9.66 -0.26
CA PRO A 22 1.86 8.63 0.77
C PRO A 22 1.43 9.15 2.15
N CYS A 23 0.66 8.37 2.88
CA CYS A 23 0.19 8.73 4.22
C CYS A 23 1.34 8.98 5.20
N GLU A 24 1.06 9.69 6.30
CA GLU A 24 2.07 10.06 7.32
C GLU A 24 2.79 8.87 7.96
N SER A 25 2.15 7.72 8.02
CA SER A 25 2.70 6.48 8.57
C SER A 25 3.19 5.52 7.49
N CYS A 26 3.30 5.95 6.23
CA CYS A 26 3.75 5.08 5.15
C CYS A 26 5.18 4.60 5.40
N PRO A 27 5.44 3.27 5.39
CA PRO A 27 6.77 2.74 5.71
C PRO A 27 7.83 3.08 4.66
N TYR A 28 7.42 3.47 3.45
CA TYR A 28 8.34 3.84 2.37
C TYR A 28 8.87 5.28 2.47
N ARG A 29 8.29 6.15 3.32
CA ARG A 29 8.77 7.54 3.44
C ARG A 29 10.07 7.59 4.24
N THR A 30 11.03 8.40 3.82
CA THR A 30 12.30 8.57 4.56
C THR A 30 12.12 9.36 5.86
N ASP A 31 11.09 10.20 5.93
CA ASP A 31 10.77 11.04 7.09
C ASP A 31 9.83 10.39 8.12
N VAL A 32 9.45 9.12 7.92
CA VAL A 32 8.59 8.39 8.86
C VAL A 32 9.40 7.93 10.08
N PRO A 33 8.87 8.00 11.31
CA PRO A 33 9.49 7.33 12.45
C PRO A 33 9.54 5.80 12.26
N SER A 34 10.59 5.17 12.77
CA SER A 34 10.70 3.71 12.88
C SER A 34 9.77 3.14 13.95
N GLY A 35 9.45 1.85 13.86
CA GLY A 35 8.69 1.11 14.87
C GLY A 35 7.20 1.39 14.91
N ILE A 36 6.60 1.83 13.79
CA ILE A 36 5.14 2.10 13.72
C ILE A 36 4.33 0.83 13.46
N TRP A 37 4.81 -0.03 12.57
CA TRP A 37 4.11 -1.26 12.16
C TRP A 37 4.73 -2.48 12.83
N ALA A 38 4.00 -3.60 12.83
CA ALA A 38 4.52 -4.88 13.27
C ALA A 38 5.67 -5.35 12.36
N ALA A 39 6.57 -6.19 12.87
CA ALA A 39 7.79 -6.61 12.18
C ALA A 39 7.47 -7.27 10.84
N GLU A 40 6.40 -8.06 10.82
CA GLU A 40 5.95 -8.85 9.68
C GLU A 40 5.40 -7.97 8.56
N GLU A 41 4.92 -6.76 8.86
CA GLU A 41 4.50 -5.79 7.84
C GLU A 41 5.71 -5.25 7.07
N TYR A 42 6.82 -5.00 7.76
CA TYR A 42 8.08 -4.57 7.14
C TYR A 42 8.71 -5.70 6.31
N ASP A 43 8.62 -6.95 6.76
CA ASP A 43 9.17 -8.11 6.02
C ASP A 43 8.51 -8.34 4.66
N LYS A 44 7.27 -7.88 4.48
CA LYS A 44 6.59 -7.94 3.18
C LYS A 44 7.24 -7.02 2.15
N LEU A 45 7.80 -5.88 2.56
CA LEU A 45 8.33 -4.86 1.66
C LEU A 45 9.51 -5.40 0.83
N ARG A 46 10.42 -6.12 1.51
CA ARG A 46 11.62 -6.75 0.92
C ARG A 46 11.34 -7.68 -0.26
N ARG A 47 10.14 -8.25 -0.29
CA ARG A 47 9.76 -9.24 -1.32
C ARG A 47 9.55 -8.58 -2.68
N TYR A 48 9.27 -7.28 -2.73
CA TYR A 48 9.08 -6.55 -3.98
C TYR A 48 10.39 -6.06 -4.61
N ASP A 49 11.51 -6.08 -3.87
CA ASP A 49 12.85 -5.80 -4.44
C ASP A 49 13.39 -6.97 -5.28
N ARG A 50 12.73 -8.14 -5.24
CA ARG A 50 13.18 -9.34 -5.96
C ARG A 50 12.95 -9.18 -7.46
N ALA A 51 13.64 -10.03 -8.23
CA ALA A 51 13.38 -10.16 -9.66
C ALA A 51 11.88 -10.42 -9.92
N THR A 52 11.33 -9.88 -11.01
CA THR A 52 9.89 -9.85 -11.30
C THR A 52 9.20 -11.22 -11.13
N GLY A 53 9.84 -12.32 -11.53
CA GLY A 53 9.28 -13.68 -11.41
C GLY A 53 9.22 -14.23 -9.98
N GLU A 54 9.91 -13.61 -9.03
CA GLU A 54 9.95 -13.98 -7.61
C GLU A 54 9.16 -13.01 -6.72
N GLN A 55 8.62 -11.93 -7.30
CA GLN A 55 7.82 -10.96 -6.56
C GLN A 55 6.44 -11.52 -6.19
N PRO A 56 5.85 -11.09 -5.07
CA PRO A 56 4.46 -11.39 -4.75
C PRO A 56 3.48 -10.87 -5.81
N MET A 57 2.38 -11.60 -6.03
CA MET A 57 1.30 -11.17 -6.93
C MET A 57 0.30 -10.20 -6.29
N ASN A 58 0.36 -10.02 -4.97
CA ASN A 58 -0.60 -9.18 -4.25
C ASN A 58 -0.20 -7.71 -4.34
N MET A 59 -1.18 -6.81 -4.39
CA MET A 59 -0.93 -5.37 -4.31
C MET A 59 -0.91 -4.90 -2.86
N PHE A 60 -0.12 -3.87 -2.56
CA PHE A 60 -0.38 -3.08 -1.37
C PHE A 60 -1.46 -2.04 -1.63
N GLN A 61 -2.48 -2.07 -0.77
CA GLN A 61 -3.52 -1.04 -0.72
C GLN A 61 -3.19 0.01 0.34
N CYS A 62 -3.73 1.21 0.19
CA CYS A 62 -3.62 2.26 1.18
C CYS A 62 -4.39 1.86 2.45
N HIS A 63 -3.72 1.83 3.60
CA HIS A 63 -4.35 1.46 4.88
C HIS A 63 -5.32 2.52 5.44
N GLN A 64 -5.42 3.70 4.81
CA GLN A 64 -6.34 4.77 5.21
C GLN A 64 -7.74 4.59 4.61
N ALA A 65 -7.93 3.60 3.75
CA ALA A 65 -9.22 3.25 3.17
C ALA A 65 -9.45 1.74 3.35
N ASP A 66 -10.67 1.36 3.69
CA ASP A 66 -11.02 -0.05 3.87
C ASP A 66 -10.88 -0.81 2.55
N ALA A 67 -10.36 -2.03 2.64
CA ALA A 67 -10.25 -2.91 1.49
C ALA A 67 -11.65 -3.21 0.92
N GLY A 68 -11.78 -3.11 -0.41
CA GLY A 68 -13.07 -3.31 -1.09
C GLY A 68 -14.06 -2.15 -0.98
N SER A 69 -13.74 -1.07 -0.24
CA SER A 69 -14.55 0.16 -0.27
C SER A 69 -14.40 0.87 -1.62
N ALA A 70 -15.36 1.74 -1.94
CA ALA A 70 -15.27 2.62 -3.12
C ALA A 70 -14.08 3.61 -3.03
N GLN A 71 -13.46 3.75 -1.85
CA GLN A 71 -12.29 4.58 -1.61
C GLN A 71 -10.98 3.76 -1.57
N SER A 72 -11.04 2.44 -1.78
CA SER A 72 -9.85 1.58 -1.86
C SER A 72 -8.92 2.09 -2.97
N ARG A 73 -7.63 2.17 -2.64
CA ARG A 73 -6.59 2.73 -3.50
C ARG A 73 -5.30 1.95 -3.38
N ILE A 74 -4.50 1.97 -4.43
CA ILE A 74 -3.12 1.48 -4.39
C ILE A 74 -2.31 2.29 -3.37
N CYS A 75 -1.37 1.65 -2.68
CA CYS A 75 -0.45 2.33 -1.78
C CYS A 75 0.53 3.22 -2.57
N ALA A 76 0.50 4.53 -2.33
CA ALA A 76 1.35 5.51 -3.01
C ALA A 76 2.84 5.33 -2.74
N GLY A 77 3.24 4.99 -1.51
CA GLY A 77 4.65 4.74 -1.21
C GLY A 77 5.20 3.50 -1.91
N TRP A 78 4.38 2.43 -1.99
CA TRP A 78 4.75 1.21 -2.70
C TRP A 78 4.85 1.44 -4.21
N ALA A 79 3.85 2.11 -4.80
CA ALA A 79 3.88 2.46 -6.21
C ALA A 79 5.06 3.40 -6.55
N GLY A 80 5.34 4.39 -5.70
CA GLY A 80 6.43 5.34 -5.93
C GLY A 80 7.84 4.77 -5.73
N CYS A 81 7.99 3.74 -4.90
CA CYS A 81 9.28 3.08 -4.68
C CYS A 81 9.65 2.14 -5.85
N HIS A 82 8.67 1.43 -6.42
CA HIS A 82 8.92 0.35 -7.39
C HIS A 82 8.39 0.62 -8.81
N GLY A 83 7.32 1.39 -8.95
CA GLY A 83 6.74 1.78 -10.24
C GLY A 83 6.42 0.60 -11.16
N GLU A 84 6.91 0.70 -12.40
CA GLU A 84 6.67 -0.25 -13.50
C GLU A 84 7.26 -1.66 -13.30
N GLU A 85 8.19 -1.82 -12.35
CA GLU A 85 8.83 -3.10 -12.01
C GLU A 85 7.89 -4.05 -11.24
N LEU A 86 6.77 -3.54 -10.74
CA LEU A 86 5.82 -4.30 -9.93
C LEU A 86 5.07 -5.35 -10.75
N PHE A 87 5.41 -6.63 -10.54
CA PHE A 87 4.67 -7.76 -11.12
C PHE A 87 3.20 -7.76 -10.70
N ALA A 88 2.93 -7.41 -9.45
CA ALA A 88 1.58 -7.34 -8.90
C ALA A 88 0.65 -6.38 -9.69
N LEU A 89 1.17 -5.24 -10.19
CA LEU A 89 0.38 -4.32 -11.00
C LEU A 89 -0.02 -4.94 -12.35
N ARG A 90 0.91 -5.66 -12.99
CA ARG A 90 0.69 -6.36 -14.27
C ARG A 90 -0.37 -7.45 -14.11
N ILE A 91 -0.31 -8.22 -13.03
CA ILE A 91 -1.32 -9.25 -12.72
C ILE A 91 -2.66 -8.61 -12.35
N ALA A 92 -2.67 -7.51 -11.60
CA ALA A 92 -3.91 -6.86 -11.21
C ALA A 92 -4.69 -6.31 -12.41
N VAL A 93 -4.02 -5.66 -13.37
CA VAL A 93 -4.68 -5.17 -14.59
C VAL A 93 -5.13 -6.33 -15.48
N PHE A 94 -4.30 -7.38 -15.61
CA PHE A 94 -4.65 -8.58 -16.40
C PHE A 94 -5.86 -9.33 -15.82
N THR A 95 -5.97 -9.41 -14.49
CA THR A 95 -7.09 -10.06 -13.80
C THR A 95 -8.29 -9.15 -13.58
N GLY A 96 -8.28 -7.92 -14.11
CA GLY A 96 -9.39 -6.98 -13.99
C GLY A 96 -9.62 -6.46 -12.57
N ARG A 97 -8.64 -6.54 -11.67
CA ARG A 97 -8.73 -5.98 -10.30
C ARG A 97 -8.50 -4.46 -10.26
N ILE A 98 -7.87 -3.92 -11.29
CA ILE A 98 -7.68 -2.49 -11.54
C ILE A 98 -7.92 -2.19 -13.03
N SER A 99 -8.29 -0.95 -13.36
CA SER A 99 -8.37 -0.49 -14.75
C SER A 99 -6.98 -0.24 -15.34
N THR A 100 -6.91 -0.15 -16.67
CA THR A 100 -5.70 0.28 -17.38
C THR A 100 -5.24 1.68 -16.95
N GLU A 101 -6.18 2.60 -16.71
CA GLU A 101 -5.88 3.95 -16.22
C GLU A 101 -5.24 3.91 -14.82
N THR A 102 -5.79 3.11 -13.91
CA THR A 102 -5.19 2.90 -12.57
C THR A 102 -3.79 2.29 -12.67
N TYR A 103 -3.58 1.35 -13.60
CA TYR A 103 -2.26 0.77 -13.85
C TYR A 103 -1.25 1.84 -14.30
N GLU A 104 -1.60 2.66 -15.28
CA GLU A 104 -0.71 3.73 -15.79
C GLU A 104 -0.39 4.75 -14.70
N ALA A 105 -1.40 5.16 -13.92
CA ALA A 105 -1.23 6.07 -12.80
C ALA A 105 -0.30 5.50 -11.71
N ALA A 106 -0.37 4.20 -11.44
CA ALA A 106 0.49 3.54 -10.45
C ALA A 106 1.91 3.31 -10.96
N ALA A 107 2.07 2.79 -12.18
CA ALA A 107 3.38 2.47 -12.76
C ALA A 107 4.25 3.72 -12.95
N ARG A 108 3.64 4.88 -13.20
CA ARG A 108 4.32 6.16 -13.39
C ARG A 108 4.22 7.09 -12.18
N TYR A 109 3.78 6.58 -11.03
CA TYR A 109 3.58 7.41 -9.85
C TYR A 109 4.90 8.00 -9.35
N SER A 110 4.95 9.33 -9.23
CA SER A 110 6.06 10.03 -8.58
C SER A 110 5.59 10.60 -7.26
N SER A 111 6.26 10.20 -6.17
CA SER A 111 5.93 10.65 -4.83
C SER A 111 6.31 12.14 -4.64
N PRO A 112 5.42 12.98 -4.05
CA PRO A 112 5.77 14.35 -3.68
C PRO A 112 6.53 14.43 -2.35
N VAL A 113 6.86 13.29 -1.75
CA VAL A 113 7.68 13.16 -0.53
C VAL A 113 8.77 12.13 -0.82
N GLU A 114 9.94 12.34 -0.24
CA GLU A 114 11.07 11.45 -0.43
C GLU A 114 10.76 10.05 0.10
N LEU A 115 11.10 9.05 -0.71
CA LEU A 115 10.90 7.63 -0.40
C LEU A 115 12.24 6.94 -0.31
N PHE A 116 12.30 5.84 0.43
CA PHE A 116 13.41 4.90 0.33
C PHE A 116 13.45 4.28 -1.06
N ASP A 117 14.66 4.08 -1.59
CA ASP A 117 14.88 3.51 -2.92
C ASP A 117 14.49 2.03 -3.03
N THR A 118 14.37 1.32 -1.90
CA THR A 118 14.06 -0.12 -1.86
C THR A 118 13.14 -0.47 -0.70
N GLY A 119 12.40 -1.56 -0.85
CA GLY A 119 11.65 -2.19 0.24
C GLY A 119 12.54 -2.63 1.40
N GLU A 120 13.77 -3.07 1.13
CA GLU A 120 14.78 -3.44 2.12
C GLU A 120 15.21 -2.23 2.97
N ALA A 121 15.51 -1.09 2.35
CA ALA A 121 15.87 0.12 3.09
C ALA A 121 14.70 0.60 3.96
N ALA A 122 13.48 0.61 3.42
CA ALA A 122 12.27 0.95 4.16
C ALA A 122 12.04 0.00 5.35
N ALA A 123 12.20 -1.30 5.14
CA ALA A 123 11.99 -2.31 6.17
C ALA A 123 13.07 -2.26 7.27
N ARG A 124 14.34 -2.09 6.89
CA ARG A 124 15.45 -1.93 7.85
C ARG A 124 15.26 -0.70 8.73
N HIS A 125 14.89 0.43 8.13
CA HIS A 125 14.56 1.65 8.88
C HIS A 125 13.38 1.39 9.82
N GLY A 126 12.28 0.87 9.28
CA GLY A 126 11.07 0.60 10.05
C GLY A 126 11.29 -0.32 11.26
N GLN A 127 12.14 -1.33 11.14
CA GLN A 127 12.41 -2.29 12.21
C GLN A 127 13.44 -1.81 13.25
N SER A 128 14.16 -0.71 13.00
CA SER A 128 15.31 -0.28 13.84
C SER A 128 14.96 0.05 15.30
N GLU A 129 13.74 0.54 15.57
CA GLU A 129 13.26 0.87 16.93
C GLU A 129 12.00 0.08 17.31
N ILE A 130 11.76 -1.07 16.69
CA ILE A 130 10.48 -1.77 16.84
C ILE A 130 10.18 -2.20 18.29
N ASP A 131 11.21 -2.62 19.03
CA ASP A 131 11.07 -3.04 20.44
C ASP A 131 10.89 -1.86 21.39
N ARG A 132 11.37 -0.67 21.00
CA ARG A 132 11.29 0.55 21.81
C ARG A 132 11.04 1.79 20.95
N PRO A 133 9.82 1.94 20.38
CA PRO A 133 9.54 3.04 19.47
C PRO A 133 9.67 4.39 20.16
N GLY A 134 10.27 5.37 19.47
CA GLY A 134 10.36 6.75 19.93
C GLY A 134 9.00 7.46 20.11
N ARG A 135 9.02 8.66 20.69
CA ARG A 135 7.80 9.44 20.99
C ARG A 135 6.95 9.71 19.75
N ALA A 136 7.57 10.08 18.63
CA ALA A 136 6.87 10.37 17.38
C ALA A 136 6.14 9.14 16.83
N ALA A 137 6.80 7.97 16.86
CA ALA A 137 6.20 6.70 16.46
C ALA A 137 4.97 6.36 17.32
N ARG A 138 5.10 6.46 18.66
CA ARG A 138 3.98 6.24 19.59
C ARG A 138 2.79 7.17 19.33
N THR A 139 3.05 8.44 19.01
CA THR A 139 1.99 9.39 18.64
C THR A 139 1.27 8.99 17.35
N LEU A 140 2.01 8.56 16.32
CA LEU A 140 1.41 8.09 15.07
C LEU A 140 0.65 6.77 15.25
N ILE A 141 1.18 5.82 16.02
CA ILE A 141 0.47 4.58 16.38
C ILE A 141 -0.87 4.91 17.02
N ALA A 142 -0.89 5.78 18.04
CA ALA A 142 -2.12 6.18 18.72
C ALA A 142 -3.13 6.86 17.77
N LYS A 143 -2.66 7.64 16.79
CA LYS A 143 -3.50 8.25 15.75
C LYS A 143 -4.12 7.19 14.83
N ILE A 144 -3.33 6.21 14.39
CA ILE A 144 -3.80 5.12 13.52
C ILE A 144 -4.83 4.26 14.27
N THR A 145 -4.52 3.84 15.50
CA THR A 145 -5.40 3.00 16.32
C THR A 145 -6.76 3.66 16.53
N ARG A 146 -6.82 4.98 16.73
CA ARG A 146 -8.08 5.70 16.89
C ARG A 146 -8.94 5.76 15.63
N ASN A 147 -8.30 5.80 14.46
CA ASN A 147 -8.99 5.99 13.19
C ASN A 147 -9.39 4.66 12.53
N ARG A 148 -8.86 3.54 13.00
CA ARG A 148 -9.14 2.20 12.50
C ARG A 148 -10.28 1.57 13.29
N THR A 149 -11.47 1.59 12.71
CA THR A 149 -12.68 0.96 13.25
C THR A 149 -12.58 -0.55 13.30
N ASP A 150 -11.74 -1.16 12.45
CA ASP A 150 -11.50 -2.61 12.43
C ASP A 150 -10.63 -3.11 13.59
N LEU A 151 -10.08 -2.21 14.42
CA LEU A 151 -9.38 -2.52 15.66
C LEU A 151 -10.26 -2.36 16.91
N GLU A 152 -11.50 -1.87 16.76
CA GLU A 152 -12.45 -1.77 17.87
C GLU A 152 -12.94 -3.19 18.24
N GLY A 153 -12.57 -3.66 19.44
CA GLY A 153 -13.02 -4.97 19.96
C GLY A 153 -11.91 -5.99 20.25
N VAL A 154 -10.63 -5.65 20.05
CA VAL A 154 -9.52 -6.50 20.49
C VAL A 154 -9.30 -6.30 22.00
N GLU A 155 -9.78 -7.23 22.84
CA GLU A 155 -9.39 -7.32 24.25
C GLU A 155 -7.88 -7.59 24.32
N TRP A 156 -7.12 -6.60 24.78
CA TRP A 156 -5.73 -6.80 25.18
C TRP A 156 -5.73 -7.55 26.51
N ARG A 157 -5.49 -8.87 26.49
CA ARG A 157 -5.12 -9.64 27.67
C ARG A 157 -3.61 -9.63 27.87
#